data_AF-A0A0N7FU28-F1
#
_entry.id   AF-A0A0N7FU28-F1
#
_cell.length_a   1.000
_cell.length_b   1.000
_cell.length_c   1.000
_cell.angle_alpha   90.00
_cell.angle_beta   90.00
_cell.angle_gamma   90.00
#
_symmetry.space_group_name_H-M   'P 1'
#
loop_
_entity.id
_entity.type
_entity.pdbx_description
1 polymer ?
#
loop_
_entity_poly.entity_id
_entity_poly.type
_entity_poly.pdbx_seq_one_letter_code
_entity_poly.pdbx_strand_id
1 'polypeptide(L)'
;MRKLPTHAPASAPVSMPVIRLTVHGDGTMSATVDGEPLTPPSAEGVWRRGSFARIVDQVTADRMIPARVEVTEADGSTFTDIITATARKHTPAPAPPVPELAERPRLREVTGEGFVPGEDVAVCRIIRHTDATGTGAARALIDLARDHLDPGDDVVLIGRFSGTLVVRSLS
;
A
#
# COMPACT_ATOMS: atom_id res chain seq x y z
N MET A 1 -57.15 -23.33 -0.40
CA MET A 1 -56.11 -23.72 0.57
C MET A 1 -55.15 -22.54 0.78
N ARG A 2 -55.12 -21.96 1.99
CA ARG A 2 -54.14 -20.92 2.38
C ARG A 2 -52.86 -21.63 2.83
N LYS A 3 -51.73 -21.40 2.17
CA LYS A 3 -50.40 -21.88 2.59
C LYS A 3 -49.98 -21.10 3.85
N LEU A 4 -49.70 -21.80 4.95
CA LEU A 4 -49.01 -21.19 6.10
C LEU A 4 -47.56 -20.88 5.72
N PRO A 5 -47.01 -19.73 6.12
CA PRO A 5 -45.59 -19.44 5.90
C PRO A 5 -44.74 -20.30 6.84
N THR A 6 -43.86 -21.11 6.25
CA THR A 6 -42.79 -21.83 6.93
C THR A 6 -41.88 -20.85 7.65
N HIS A 7 -41.73 -21.00 8.96
CA HIS A 7 -40.77 -20.24 9.76
C HIS A 7 -39.34 -20.66 9.35
N ALA A 8 -38.52 -19.69 8.92
CA ALA A 8 -37.11 -19.94 8.68
C ALA A 8 -36.42 -20.28 10.02
N PRO A 9 -35.43 -21.19 10.05
CA PRO A 9 -34.73 -21.54 11.28
C PRO A 9 -34.02 -20.32 11.86
N ALA A 10 -34.19 -20.11 13.17
CA ALA A 10 -33.52 -19.03 13.90
C ALA A 10 -31.99 -19.17 13.76
N SER A 11 -31.31 -18.08 13.43
CA SER A 11 -29.84 -18.01 13.42
C SER A 11 -29.32 -18.39 14.80
N ALA A 12 -28.33 -19.29 14.85
CA ALA A 12 -27.66 -19.65 16.09
C ALA A 12 -27.16 -18.38 16.82
N PRO A 13 -27.13 -18.37 18.17
CA PRO A 13 -26.62 -17.24 18.93
C PRO A 13 -25.19 -16.93 18.50
N VAL A 14 -24.91 -15.65 18.24
CA VAL A 14 -23.56 -15.19 17.93
C VAL A 14 -22.72 -15.35 19.19
N SER A 15 -21.80 -16.32 19.19
CA SER A 15 -20.81 -16.48 20.25
C SER A 15 -19.77 -15.37 20.13
N MET A 16 -19.51 -14.66 21.23
CA MET A 16 -18.48 -13.62 21.32
C MET A 16 -17.47 -14.03 22.41
N PRO A 17 -16.41 -14.77 22.07
CA PRO A 17 -15.38 -15.18 23.04
C PRO A 17 -14.74 -13.99 23.74
N VAL A 18 -14.37 -14.20 25.00
CA VAL A 18 -13.64 -13.25 25.84
C VAL A 18 -12.18 -13.67 25.92
N ILE A 19 -11.32 -12.86 25.32
CA ILE A 19 -9.86 -13.01 25.36
C ILE A 19 -9.34 -12.14 26.49
N ARG A 20 -8.69 -12.75 27.49
CA ARG A 20 -8.00 -12.02 28.57
C ARG A 20 -6.50 -12.20 28.40
N LEU A 21 -5.78 -11.08 28.36
CA LEU A 21 -4.34 -11.03 28.24
C LEU A 21 -3.76 -10.35 29.47
N THR A 22 -2.71 -10.93 30.05
CA THR A 22 -2.00 -10.31 31.18
C THR A 22 -0.53 -10.19 30.83
N VAL A 23 -0.04 -8.95 30.79
CA VAL A 23 1.38 -8.65 30.56
C VAL A 23 2.11 -8.67 31.89
N HIS A 24 3.16 -9.48 31.96
CA HIS A 24 4.01 -9.62 33.14
C HIS A 24 5.18 -8.63 33.09
N GLY A 25 5.75 -8.31 34.26
CA GLY A 25 6.83 -7.33 34.39
C GLY A 25 8.14 -7.71 33.67
N ASP A 26 8.30 -8.98 33.29
CA ASP A 26 9.42 -9.49 32.49
C ASP A 26 9.18 -9.38 30.97
N GLY A 27 8.04 -8.80 30.56
CA GLY A 27 7.66 -8.63 29.16
C GLY A 27 7.02 -9.87 28.51
N THR A 28 6.83 -10.95 29.27
CA THR A 28 6.00 -12.09 28.85
C THR A 28 4.53 -11.76 29.01
N MET A 29 3.68 -12.56 28.38
CA MET A 29 2.23 -12.41 28.43
C MET A 29 1.58 -13.77 28.70
N SER A 30 0.48 -13.80 29.44
CA SER A 30 -0.42 -14.95 29.52
C SER A 30 -1.72 -14.62 28.80
N ALA A 31 -2.36 -15.64 28.24
CA ALA A 31 -3.59 -15.50 27.49
C ALA A 31 -4.59 -16.57 27.93
N THR A 32 -5.85 -16.18 28.10
CA THR A 32 -6.97 -17.11 28.28
C THR A 32 -8.10 -16.77 27.33
N VAL A 33 -8.83 -17.77 26.86
CA VAL A 33 -10.04 -17.62 26.04
C VAL A 33 -11.18 -18.26 26.80
N ASP A 34 -12.20 -17.45 27.14
CA ASP A 34 -13.35 -17.89 27.94
C ASP A 34 -12.95 -18.56 29.27
N GLY A 35 -11.81 -18.14 29.83
CA GLY A 35 -11.24 -18.67 31.08
C GLY A 35 -10.25 -19.83 30.89
N GLU A 36 -10.18 -20.43 29.71
CA GLU A 36 -9.25 -21.51 29.41
C GLU A 36 -7.87 -20.98 28.96
N PRO A 37 -6.76 -21.49 29.51
CA PRO A 37 -5.42 -21.06 29.10
C PRO A 37 -5.15 -21.31 27.62
N LEU A 38 -4.71 -20.28 26.92
CA LEU A 38 -4.24 -20.37 25.54
C LEU A 38 -2.72 -20.45 25.54
N THR A 39 -2.17 -21.63 25.21
CA THR A 39 -0.71 -21.82 25.11
C THR A 39 -0.19 -21.45 23.73
N PRO A 40 1.01 -20.85 23.63
CA PRO A 40 1.66 -20.61 22.35
C PRO A 40 1.97 -21.93 21.61
N PRO A 41 1.96 -21.91 20.27
CA PRO A 41 2.52 -23.01 19.49
C PRO A 41 3.96 -23.28 19.91
N SER A 42 4.37 -24.55 19.91
CA SER A 42 5.70 -24.98 20.41
C SER A 42 6.88 -24.26 19.75
N ALA A 43 6.72 -23.79 18.51
CA ALA A 43 7.73 -23.02 17.78
C ALA A 43 7.90 -21.56 18.27
N GLU A 44 6.95 -21.01 19.01
CA GLU A 44 6.92 -19.58 19.40
C GLU A 44 7.37 -19.32 20.85
N GLY A 45 7.58 -20.37 21.63
CA GLY A 45 8.09 -20.26 23.00
C GLY A 45 7.05 -19.70 23.96
N VAL A 46 7.20 -18.44 24.39
CA VAL A 46 6.33 -17.78 25.39
C VAL A 46 5.61 -16.62 24.70
N TRP A 47 4.34 -16.39 25.01
CA TRP A 47 3.65 -15.21 24.49
C TRP A 47 4.33 -13.92 24.91
N ARG A 48 4.41 -12.98 23.99
CA ARG A 48 4.91 -11.63 24.21
C ARG A 48 3.91 -10.63 23.66
N ARG A 49 4.11 -9.34 23.95
CA ARG A 49 3.26 -8.27 23.40
C ARG A 49 3.14 -8.33 21.87
N GLY A 50 4.22 -8.68 21.16
CA GLY A 50 4.21 -8.84 19.70
C GLY A 50 3.29 -9.97 19.19
N SER A 51 2.89 -10.90 20.06
CA SER A 51 1.97 -12.00 19.73
C SER A 51 0.50 -11.61 19.78
N PHE A 52 0.16 -10.41 20.26
CA PHE A 52 -1.21 -9.95 20.48
C PHE A 52 -2.10 -10.14 19.23
N ALA A 53 -1.66 -9.61 18.09
CA ALA A 53 -2.45 -9.67 16.86
C ALA A 53 -2.77 -11.11 16.45
N ARG A 54 -1.79 -12.01 16.58
CA ARG A 54 -1.92 -13.43 16.26
C ARG A 54 -2.88 -14.15 17.18
N ILE A 55 -2.84 -13.88 18.49
CA ILE A 55 -3.79 -14.47 19.45
C ILE A 55 -5.22 -14.04 19.09
N VAL A 56 -5.42 -12.76 18.80
CA VAL A 56 -6.72 -12.23 18.38
C VAL A 56 -7.19 -12.91 17.09
N ASP A 57 -6.33 -12.98 16.07
CA ASP A 57 -6.69 -13.57 14.78
C ASP A 57 -7.01 -15.08 14.93
N GLN A 58 -6.23 -15.83 15.71
CA GLN A 58 -6.47 -17.25 15.97
C GLN A 58 -7.82 -17.49 16.65
N VAL A 59 -8.14 -16.72 17.69
CA VAL A 59 -9.40 -16.90 18.44
C VAL A 59 -10.60 -16.44 17.64
N THR A 60 -10.43 -15.40 16.82
CA THR A 60 -11.52 -14.83 16.02
C THR A 60 -11.70 -15.53 14.66
N ALA A 61 -11.00 -16.64 14.40
CA ALA A 61 -10.97 -17.33 13.11
C ALA A 61 -10.68 -16.34 11.97
N ASP A 62 -9.54 -15.64 12.04
CA ASP A 62 -9.14 -14.55 11.15
C ASP A 62 -10.16 -13.40 11.08
N ARG A 63 -10.71 -13.04 12.25
CA ARG A 63 -11.71 -11.97 12.44
C ARG A 63 -13.06 -12.26 11.81
N MET A 64 -13.38 -13.54 11.60
CA MET A 64 -14.69 -13.98 11.11
C MET A 64 -15.77 -14.02 12.19
N ILE A 65 -15.37 -14.10 13.47
CA ILE A 65 -16.27 -13.98 14.63
C ILE A 65 -15.86 -12.81 15.53
N PRO A 66 -16.81 -12.13 16.19
CA PRO A 66 -16.45 -11.04 17.10
C PRO A 66 -15.82 -11.58 18.38
N ALA A 67 -14.99 -10.78 19.05
CA ALA A 67 -14.43 -11.13 20.36
C ALA A 67 -14.29 -9.89 21.25
N ARG A 68 -14.44 -10.07 22.56
CA ARG A 68 -14.07 -9.05 23.55
C ARG A 68 -12.65 -9.32 24.00
N VAL A 69 -11.80 -8.30 24.01
CA VAL A 69 -10.43 -8.39 24.47
C VAL A 69 -10.26 -7.55 25.72
N GLU A 70 -9.68 -8.13 26.76
CA GLU A 70 -9.30 -7.46 27.98
C GLU A 70 -7.80 -7.63 28.18
N VAL A 71 -7.07 -6.52 28.28
CA VAL A 71 -5.63 -6.50 28.51
C VAL A 71 -5.37 -5.91 29.88
N THR A 72 -4.68 -6.65 30.74
CA THR A 72 -4.10 -6.14 31.98
C THR A 72 -2.62 -5.96 31.78
N GLU A 73 -2.15 -4.73 31.91
CA GLU A 73 -0.76 -4.36 31.80
C GLU A 73 0.01 -4.62 33.11
N ALA A 74 1.34 -4.62 33.03
CA ALA A 74 2.21 -4.91 34.17
C ALA A 74 2.08 -3.87 35.32
N ASP A 75 1.63 -2.65 35.01
CA ASP A 75 1.33 -1.60 35.98
C ASP A 75 -0.07 -1.74 36.62
N GLY A 76 -0.82 -2.77 36.24
CA GLY A 76 -2.19 -3.02 36.69
C GLY A 76 -3.25 -2.25 35.91
N SER A 77 -2.88 -1.42 34.92
CA SER A 77 -3.85 -0.76 34.06
C SER A 77 -4.58 -1.77 33.19
N THR A 78 -5.87 -1.51 32.93
CA THR A 78 -6.71 -2.42 32.15
C THR A 78 -7.32 -1.72 30.96
N PHE A 79 -7.23 -2.36 29.80
CA PHE A 79 -7.83 -1.91 28.55
C PHE A 79 -8.83 -2.95 28.07
N THR A 80 -9.97 -2.49 27.56
CA THR A 80 -10.99 -3.37 26.98
C THR A 80 -11.36 -2.89 25.59
N ASP A 81 -11.42 -3.81 24.64
CA ASP A 81 -11.84 -3.54 23.28
C ASP A 81 -12.75 -4.67 22.75
N ILE A 82 -13.50 -4.39 21.68
CA ILE A 82 -14.33 -5.37 20.98
C ILE A 82 -13.83 -5.48 19.54
N ILE A 83 -13.30 -6.65 19.21
CA ILE A 83 -12.94 -7.03 17.84
C ILE A 83 -14.24 -7.34 17.11
N THR A 84 -14.55 -6.55 16.10
CA THR A 84 -15.72 -6.77 15.25
C THR A 84 -15.42 -7.83 14.19
N ALA A 85 -16.43 -8.67 13.92
CA ALA A 85 -16.33 -9.61 12.82
C ALA A 85 -16.26 -8.84 11.50
N THR A 86 -15.23 -9.11 10.71
CA THR A 86 -15.15 -8.71 9.32
C THR A 86 -15.56 -9.91 8.48
N ALA A 87 -16.79 -9.90 7.98
CA ALA A 87 -17.24 -10.90 7.03
C ALA A 87 -16.40 -10.75 5.75
N ARG A 88 -15.32 -11.53 5.66
CA ARG A 88 -14.53 -11.62 4.43
C ARG A 88 -15.46 -12.25 3.40
N LYS A 89 -15.97 -11.46 2.46
CA LYS A 89 -16.59 -12.00 1.25
C LYS A 89 -15.51 -12.83 0.57
N HIS A 90 -15.51 -14.13 0.79
CA HIS A 90 -14.83 -15.10 -0.07
C HIS A 90 -15.58 -15.11 -1.41
N THR A 91 -15.53 -13.99 -2.12
CA THR A 91 -15.52 -14.06 -3.58
C THR A 91 -14.22 -14.78 -3.89
N PRO A 92 -14.22 -15.91 -4.62
CA PRO A 92 -12.98 -16.43 -5.18
C PRO A 92 -12.29 -15.23 -5.82
N ALA A 93 -11.06 -14.95 -5.39
CA ALA A 93 -10.28 -13.97 -6.11
C ALA A 93 -10.36 -14.39 -7.58
N PRO A 94 -10.74 -13.49 -8.52
CA PRO A 94 -10.48 -13.75 -9.92
C PRO A 94 -9.05 -14.27 -9.99
N ALA A 95 -8.82 -15.33 -10.77
CA ALA A 95 -7.45 -15.82 -11.00
C ALA A 95 -6.56 -14.58 -11.12
N PRO A 96 -5.45 -14.48 -10.34
CA PRO A 96 -4.63 -13.29 -10.36
C PRO A 96 -4.42 -12.97 -11.83
N PRO A 97 -4.72 -11.73 -12.28
CA PRO A 97 -4.47 -11.38 -13.67
C PRO A 97 -3.07 -11.87 -13.94
N VAL A 98 -2.91 -12.69 -14.99
CA VAL A 98 -1.58 -13.12 -15.45
C VAL A 98 -0.75 -11.85 -15.38
N PRO A 99 0.32 -11.79 -14.56
CA PRO A 99 1.05 -10.56 -14.36
C PRO A 99 1.36 -10.05 -15.75
N GLU A 100 0.69 -8.97 -16.14
CA GLU A 100 0.91 -8.33 -17.42
C GLU A 100 2.39 -8.05 -17.36
N LEU A 101 3.17 -8.74 -18.21
CA LEU A 101 4.62 -8.64 -18.23
C LEU A 101 4.91 -7.15 -18.18
N ALA A 102 5.39 -6.67 -17.04
CA ALA A 102 5.52 -5.24 -16.79
C ALA A 102 6.22 -4.68 -18.02
N GLU A 103 5.53 -3.81 -18.74
CA GLU A 103 5.96 -3.42 -20.08
C GLU A 103 7.39 -2.91 -19.93
N ARG A 104 8.34 -3.59 -20.58
CA ARG A 104 9.76 -3.28 -20.38
C ARG A 104 9.95 -1.80 -20.70
N PRO A 105 10.65 -1.04 -19.84
CA PRO A 105 10.80 0.39 -20.06
C PRO A 105 11.42 0.60 -21.44
N ARG A 106 10.70 1.33 -22.30
CA ARG A 106 11.17 1.67 -23.65
C ARG A 106 12.13 2.84 -23.52
N LEU A 107 13.39 2.54 -23.23
CA LEU A 107 14.44 3.55 -23.09
C LEU A 107 15.01 3.90 -24.47
N ARG A 108 15.16 5.20 -24.74
CA ARG A 108 15.91 5.72 -25.87
C ARG A 108 17.13 6.48 -25.35
N GLU A 109 18.30 6.08 -25.81
CA GLU A 109 19.55 6.78 -25.50
C GLU A 109 19.66 8.06 -26.33
N VAL A 110 20.09 9.14 -25.68
CA VAL A 110 20.35 10.44 -26.30
C VAL A 110 21.75 10.87 -25.88
N THR A 111 22.62 11.12 -26.86
CA THR A 111 24.00 11.52 -26.63
C THR A 111 24.32 12.88 -27.25
N GLY A 112 25.26 13.59 -26.63
CA GLY A 112 25.76 14.89 -27.07
C GLY A 112 27.22 15.06 -26.66
N GLU A 113 27.91 15.93 -27.38
CA GLU A 113 29.34 16.20 -27.20
C GLU A 113 29.56 17.69 -26.93
N GLY A 114 30.77 18.05 -26.47
CA GLY A 114 31.14 19.43 -26.15
C GLY A 114 30.80 19.85 -24.71
N PHE A 115 30.53 18.87 -23.85
CA PHE A 115 30.36 19.08 -22.42
C PHE A 115 31.70 19.10 -21.69
N VAL A 116 31.78 19.85 -20.59
CA VAL A 116 32.91 19.83 -19.67
C VAL A 116 32.83 18.54 -18.83
N PRO A 117 33.94 17.80 -18.65
CA PRO A 117 33.93 16.61 -17.81
C PRO A 117 33.42 16.88 -16.39
N GLY A 118 32.44 16.10 -15.95
CA GLY A 118 31.82 16.23 -14.63
C GLY A 118 30.78 17.36 -14.51
N GLU A 119 30.44 18.04 -15.60
CA GLU A 119 29.40 19.06 -15.56
C GLU A 119 28.00 18.47 -15.40
N ASP A 120 27.11 19.26 -14.81
CA ASP A 120 25.68 18.95 -14.75
C ASP A 120 25.01 19.24 -16.10
N VAL A 121 24.32 18.24 -16.66
CA VAL A 121 23.65 18.32 -17.97
C VAL A 121 22.16 18.13 -17.76
N ALA A 122 21.39 19.19 -17.99
CA ALA A 122 19.94 19.11 -17.95
C ALA A 122 19.40 18.43 -19.20
N VAL A 123 18.42 17.54 -19.03
CA VAL A 123 17.71 16.87 -20.13
C VAL A 123 16.32 17.50 -20.23
N CYS A 124 16.08 18.23 -21.31
CA CYS A 124 14.83 18.94 -21.55
C CYS A 124 14.13 18.35 -22.78
N ARG A 125 12.80 18.37 -22.80
CA ARG A 125 12.02 17.93 -23.96
C ARG A 125 11.36 19.13 -24.64
N ILE A 126 11.39 19.18 -25.96
CA ILE A 126 10.74 20.23 -26.73
C ILE A 126 9.27 19.85 -26.85
N ILE A 127 8.44 20.46 -26.00
CA ILE A 127 6.98 20.25 -26.02
C ILE A 127 6.28 21.01 -27.15
N ARG A 128 6.96 22.02 -27.74
CA ARG A 128 6.48 22.78 -28.91
C ARG A 128 7.53 23.74 -29.46
N HIS A 129 7.24 24.29 -30.64
CA HIS A 129 7.93 25.43 -31.23
C HIS A 129 7.03 26.68 -31.26
N THR A 130 7.66 27.86 -31.27
CA THR A 130 7.00 29.15 -31.50
C THR A 130 7.98 30.08 -32.20
N ASP A 131 7.45 31.05 -32.95
CA ASP A 131 8.28 32.01 -33.68
C ASP A 131 8.70 33.18 -32.80
N ALA A 132 9.92 33.68 -33.04
CA ALA A 132 10.37 34.93 -32.47
C ALA A 132 9.81 36.12 -33.28
N THR A 133 9.55 37.25 -32.62
CA THR A 133 9.20 38.51 -33.26
C THR A 133 10.40 39.08 -34.03
N GLY A 134 10.17 40.11 -34.85
CA GLY A 134 11.25 40.86 -35.54
C GLY A 134 12.25 41.55 -34.61
N THR A 135 11.96 41.65 -33.30
CA THR A 135 12.90 42.14 -32.27
C THR A 135 13.62 41.02 -31.53
N GLY A 136 13.40 39.76 -31.90
CA GLY A 136 14.00 38.58 -31.25
C GLY A 136 13.29 38.13 -29.97
N ALA A 137 12.10 38.64 -29.65
CA ALA A 137 11.34 38.19 -28.48
C ALA A 137 10.46 36.99 -28.83
N ALA A 138 10.39 35.98 -27.96
CA ALA A 138 9.46 34.85 -28.10
C ALA A 138 8.57 34.75 -26.87
N ARG A 139 7.33 34.28 -27.05
CA ARG A 139 6.39 34.02 -25.94
C ARG A 139 5.74 32.66 -26.11
N ALA A 140 5.71 31.92 -25.01
CA ALA A 140 5.11 30.61 -24.91
C ALA A 140 4.19 30.52 -23.66
N LEU A 141 2.94 30.08 -23.85
CA LEU A 141 2.02 29.60 -22.80
C LEU A 141 2.09 28.08 -22.65
N ILE A 142 2.30 27.57 -21.44
CA ILE A 142 2.32 26.12 -21.16
C ILE A 142 0.98 25.74 -20.52
N ASP A 143 0.27 24.79 -21.11
CA ASP A 143 -0.92 24.19 -20.51
C ASP A 143 -0.52 22.94 -19.73
N LEU A 144 -0.44 23.06 -18.39
CA LEU A 144 -0.02 21.97 -17.51
C LEU A 144 -0.95 20.75 -17.55
N ALA A 145 -2.17 20.88 -18.09
CA ALA A 145 -3.10 19.77 -18.22
C ALA A 145 -3.02 19.07 -19.59
N ARG A 146 -2.44 19.72 -20.61
CA ARG A 146 -2.52 19.25 -22.01
C ARG A 146 -1.18 19.12 -22.70
N ASP A 147 -0.15 19.83 -22.26
CA ASP A 147 1.19 19.72 -22.82
C ASP A 147 1.86 18.44 -22.28
N HIS A 148 1.39 17.29 -22.78
CA HIS A 148 1.84 15.96 -22.40
C HIS A 148 2.95 15.43 -23.30
N LEU A 149 3.54 14.31 -22.86
CA LEU A 149 4.74 13.77 -23.44
C LEU A 149 4.46 12.90 -24.68
N ASP A 150 4.78 13.39 -25.89
CA ASP A 150 4.67 12.58 -27.11
C ASP A 150 5.98 11.81 -27.40
N PRO A 151 5.92 10.53 -27.82
CA PRO A 151 7.13 9.71 -28.06
C PRO A 151 8.07 10.25 -29.15
N GLY A 152 7.58 11.14 -30.03
CA GLY A 152 8.35 11.72 -31.13
C GLY A 152 8.97 13.08 -30.82
N ASP A 153 8.83 13.59 -29.59
CA ASP A 153 9.33 14.92 -29.24
C ASP A 153 10.86 14.98 -29.27
N ASP A 154 11.42 16.09 -29.76
CA ASP A 154 12.86 16.32 -29.70
C ASP A 154 13.33 16.54 -28.25
N VAL A 155 14.56 16.13 -27.96
CA VAL A 155 15.24 16.32 -26.67
C VAL A 155 16.41 17.27 -26.82
N VAL A 156 16.60 18.12 -25.81
CA VAL A 156 17.73 19.04 -25.68
C VAL A 156 18.55 18.65 -24.46
N LEU A 157 19.85 18.42 -24.66
CA LEU A 157 20.84 18.36 -23.58
C LEU A 157 21.45 19.74 -23.38
N ILE A 158 21.48 20.24 -22.14
CA ILE A 158 21.95 21.58 -21.77
C ILE A 158 23.06 21.47 -20.74
N GLY A 159 24.30 21.78 -21.12
CA GLY A 159 25.43 21.86 -20.21
C GLY A 159 25.34 23.11 -19.35
N ARG A 160 25.19 22.96 -18.03
CA ARG A 160 24.95 24.09 -17.11
C ARG A 160 26.18 25.01 -16.98
N PHE A 161 27.38 24.47 -17.17
CA PHE A 161 28.62 25.23 -17.08
C PHE A 161 29.16 25.64 -18.45
N SER A 162 29.15 24.72 -19.41
CA SER A 162 29.62 24.99 -20.78
C SER A 162 28.67 25.88 -21.58
N GLY A 163 27.38 25.87 -21.27
CA GLY A 163 26.33 26.47 -22.10
C GLY A 163 26.05 25.69 -23.39
N THR A 164 26.62 24.48 -23.53
CA THR A 164 26.45 23.62 -24.71
C THR A 164 24.99 23.18 -24.82
N LEU A 165 24.41 23.35 -26.02
CA LEU A 165 23.04 22.93 -26.36
C LEU A 165 23.10 21.87 -27.47
N VAL A 166 22.55 20.69 -27.20
CA VAL A 166 22.50 19.60 -28.19
C VAL A 166 21.06 19.15 -28.38
N VAL A 167 20.49 19.40 -29.57
CA VAL A 167 19.14 18.95 -29.93
C VAL A 167 19.21 17.60 -30.66
N ARG A 168 18.31 16.68 -30.30
CA ARG A 168 18.18 15.34 -30.90
C ARG A 168 16.72 15.00 -31.12
N SER A 169 16.41 14.47 -32.30
CA SER A 169 15.09 13.91 -32.54
C SER A 169 14.96 12.52 -31.94
N LEU A 170 13.77 12.23 -31.40
CA LEU A 170 13.40 10.91 -30.89
C LEU A 170 12.64 10.06 -31.92
N SER A 171 12.46 10.57 -33.14
CA SER A 171 11.82 9.87 -34.27
C SER A 171 12.56 8.62 -34.75
#